data_AF-A0A2N5G9I0-F1
#
_entry.id   AF-A0A2N5G9I0-F1
#
_cell.length_a   1.000
_cell.length_b   1.000
_cell.length_c   1.000
_cell.angle_alpha   90.00
_cell.angle_beta   90.00
_cell.angle_gamma   90.00
#
_symmetry.space_group_name_H-M   'P 1'
#
loop_
_entity.id
_entity.type
_entity.pdbx_description
1 polymer ?
#
loop_
_entity_poly.entity_id
_entity_poly.type
_entity_poly.pdbx_seq_one_letter_code
_entity_poly.pdbx_strand_id
1 'polypeptide(L)' 'MTKSEIQYKIQDLKAEYVRLQNDLEKLEYVQGNTAPLYKQLDEIEAELRTLNKELDELK' A
#
# COMPACT_ATOMS: atom_id res chain seq x y z
N MET A 1 -7.05 15.73 -8.13
CA MET A 1 -6.90 14.53 -8.97
C MET A 1 -8.24 14.21 -9.60
N THR A 2 -8.23 13.63 -10.79
CA THR A 2 -9.43 13.05 -11.41
C THR A 2 -9.71 11.67 -10.81
N LYS A 3 -10.96 11.20 -10.90
CA LYS A 3 -11.37 9.87 -10.44
C LYS A 3 -10.46 8.77 -10.98
N SER A 4 -10.08 8.86 -12.26
CA SER A 4 -9.20 7.89 -12.93
C SER A 4 -7.78 7.89 -12.37
N GLU A 5 -7.23 9.07 -12.04
CA GLU A 5 -5.90 9.17 -11.43
C GLU A 5 -5.86 8.54 -10.03
N ILE A 6 -6.93 8.73 -9.24
CA ILE A 6 -7.04 8.14 -7.89
C ILE A 6 -7.14 6.62 -8.00
N GLN A 7 -7.96 6.10 -8.92
CA GLN A 7 -8.06 4.66 -9.15
C GLN A 7 -6.73 4.06 -9.61
N TYR A 8 -6.01 4.75 -10.49
CA TYR A 8 -4.68 4.32 -10.94
C TYR A 8 -3.69 4.26 -9.76
N LYS A 9 -3.62 5.31 -8.94
CA LYS A 9 -2.78 5.31 -7.73
C LYS A 9 -3.16 4.18 -6.76
N ILE A 10 -4.45 3.95 -6.53
CA ILE A 10 -4.92 2.86 -5.66
C ILE A 10 -4.44 1.50 -6.20
N GLN A 11 -4.49 1.30 -7.51
CA GLN A 11 -4.03 0.07 -8.14
C GLN A 11 -2.53 -0.11 -7.99
N ASP A 12 -1.75 0.95 -8.18
CA ASP A 12 -0.30 0.95 -8.03
C ASP A 12 0.12 0.65 -6.59
N LEU A 13 -0.47 1.35 -5.61
CA LEU A 13 -0.25 1.12 -4.19
C LEU A 13 -0.62 -0.30 -3.75
N LYS A 14 -1.68 -0.88 -4.31
CA LYS A 14 -2.03 -2.30 -4.06
C LYS A 14 -0.97 -3.25 -4.61
N ALA A 15 -0.44 -2.98 -5.80
CA ALA A 15 0.63 -3.80 -6.38
C ALA A 15 1.93 -3.68 -5.56
N GLU A 16 2.22 -2.50 -5.04
CA GLU A 16 3.34 -2.26 -4.13
C GLU A 16 3.14 -2.98 -2.78
N TYR A 17 1.95 -2.89 -2.19
CA TYR A 17 1.59 -3.62 -0.97
C TYR A 17 1.84 -5.12 -1.09
N VAL A 18 1.38 -5.73 -2.19
CA VAL A 18 1.59 -7.17 -2.43
C VAL A 18 3.08 -7.50 -2.57
N ARG A 19 3.86 -6.66 -3.25
CA ARG A 19 5.32 -6.86 -3.35
C ARG A 19 5.99 -6.79 -1.98
N LEU A 20 5.67 -5.77 -1.19
CA LEU A 20 6.18 -5.60 0.16
C LEU A 20 5.82 -6.76 1.08
N GLN A 21 4.61 -7.31 0.96
CA GLN A 21 4.21 -8.49 1.70
C GLN A 21 5.03 -9.73 1.32
N ASN A 22 5.29 -9.92 0.02
CA ASN A 22 6.17 -11.01 -0.43
C ASN A 22 7.61 -10.83 0.08
N ASP A 23 8.11 -9.61 0.12
CA ASP A 23 9.44 -9.33 0.65
C ASP A 23 9.50 -9.47 2.17
N LEU A 24 8.42 -9.13 2.87
CA LEU A 24 8.25 -9.35 4.31
C LEU A 24 8.34 -10.84 4.64
N GLU A 25 7.60 -11.70 3.93
CA GLU A 25 7.64 -13.16 4.12
C GLU A 25 9.06 -13.71 3.90
N LYS A 26 9.76 -13.25 2.85
CA LYS A 26 11.16 -13.63 2.63
C LYS A 26 12.06 -13.15 3.76
N LEU A 27 11.85 -11.93 4.27
CA LEU A 27 12.66 -11.34 5.31
C LEU A 27 12.46 -12.05 6.65
N GLU A 28 11.22 -12.41 6.97
CA GLU A 28 10.89 -13.28 8.11
C GLU A 28 11.59 -14.63 8.00
N TYR A 29 11.60 -15.23 6.80
CA TYR A 29 12.27 -16.50 6.55
C TYR A 29 13.79 -16.42 6.83
N VAL A 30 14.45 -15.32 6.47
CA VAL A 30 15.88 -15.10 6.79
C VAL A 30 16.11 -14.51 8.19
N GLN A 31 15.08 -14.44 9.05
CA GLN A 31 15.13 -13.81 10.38
C GLN A 31 15.71 -12.38 10.35
N GLY A 32 15.45 -11.67 9.26
CA GLY A 32 15.83 -10.27 9.08
C GLY A 32 14.95 -9.32 9.87
N ASN A 33 15.30 -8.03 9.87
CA ASN A 33 14.51 -7.00 10.55
C ASN A 33 13.28 -6.60 9.73
N THR A 34 12.11 -7.08 10.11
CA THR A 34 10.82 -6.87 9.43
C THR A 34 10.12 -5.56 9.81
N ALA A 35 10.54 -4.91 10.89
CA ALA A 35 9.93 -3.68 11.39
C ALA A 35 9.83 -2.54 10.33
N PRO A 36 10.83 -2.33 9.44
CA PRO A 36 10.73 -1.32 8.39
C PRO A 36 9.63 -1.64 7.36
N LEU A 37 9.48 -2.92 6.98
CA LEU A 37 8.48 -3.34 6.00
C LEU A 37 7.06 -3.22 6.56
N TYR A 38 6.85 -3.58 7.83
CA TYR A 38 5.56 -3.36 8.49
C TYR A 38 5.18 -1.89 8.49
N LYS A 39 6.13 -0.99 8.81
CA LYS A 39 5.87 0.45 8.78
C LYS A 39 5.48 0.93 7.38
N GLN A 40 6.14 0.42 6.34
CA GLN A 40 5.80 0.76 4.96
C GLN A 40 4.42 0.23 4.55
N LEU A 41 4.05 -0.99 4.98
CA LEU A 41 2.72 -1.53 4.76
C LEU A 41 1.63 -0.67 5.43
N ASP A 42 1.85 -0.22 6.67
CA ASP A 42 0.94 0.67 7.40
C ASP A 42 0.78 2.03 6.68
N GLU A 43 1.89 2.59 6.17
CA GLU A 43 1.88 3.83 5.40
C GLU A 43 1.06 3.68 4.10
N ILE A 44 1.26 2.59 3.36
CA ILE A 44 0.50 2.28 2.15
C ILE A 44 -0.99 2.10 2.47
N GLU A 45 -1.33 1.44 3.58
CA GLU A 45 -2.72 1.24 3.97
C GLU A 45 -3.40 2.57 4.35
N ALA A 46 -2.70 3.45 5.04
CA ALA A 46 -3.18 4.80 5.36
C ALA A 46 -3.40 5.63 4.08
N GLU A 47 -2.50 5.55 3.11
CA GLU A 47 -2.60 6.26 1.84
C GLU A 47 -3.76 5.70 0.99
N LEU A 48 -3.91 4.37 0.93
CA LEU A 48 -5.06 3.71 0.28
C LEU A 48 -6.40 4.14 0.91
N ARG A 49 -6.49 4.23 2.24
CA ARG A 49 -7.71 4.70 2.91
C ARG A 49 -8.02 6.15 2.54
N THR A 50 -7.01 7.00 2.50
CA THR A 50 -7.16 8.41 2.11
C THR A 50 -7.65 8.54 0.67
N LEU A 51 -7.01 7.84 -0.27
CA LEU A 51 -7.39 7.85 -1.67
C LEU A 51 -8.79 7.27 -1.91
N ASN A 52 -9.17 6.20 -1.21
CA ASN A 52 -10.53 5.65 -1.31
C ASN A 52 -11.57 6.63 -0.76
N LYS A 53 -11.25 7.37 0.30
CA LYS A 53 -12.13 8.41 0.83
C LYS A 53 -12.29 9.56 -0.17
N GLU A 54 -11.20 10.05 -0.75
CA GLU A 54 -11.25 11.05 -1.82
C GLU A 54 -12.06 10.56 -3.03
N LEU A 55 -11.92 9.28 -3.40
CA LEU A 55 -12.67 8.67 -4.49
C LEU A 55 -14.18 8.63 -4.22
N ASP A 56 -14.58 8.40 -2.98
CA ASP A 56 -15.97 8.36 -2.56
C ASP A 56 -16.58 9.76 -2.42
N GLU A 57 -15.77 10.75 -2.01
CA GLU A 57 -16.17 12.17 -2.00
C GLU A 57 -16.34 12.76 -3.42
N LEU A 58 -15.65 12.20 -4.41
CA LEU A 58 -15.75 12.56 -5.84
C LEU A 58 -16.91 11.86 -6.58
N LYS A 59 -17.70 11.05 -5.86
CA LYS A 59 -18.75 10.19 -6.42
C LYS A 59 -20.10 10.90 -6.49
#